data_AF-A0A0F8XVF3-F1
#
_entry.id   AF-A0A0F8XVF3-F1
#
_cell.length_a   1.000
_cell.length_b   1.000
_cell.length_c   1.000
_cell.angle_alpha   90.00
_cell.angle_beta   90.00
_cell.angle_gamma   90.00
#
_symmetry.space_group_name_H-M   'P 1'
#
loop_
_entity.id
_entity.type
_entity.pdbx_description
1 polymer ?
#
loop_
_entity_poly.entity_id
_entity_poly.type
_entity_poly.pdbx_seq_one_letter_code
_entity_poly.pdbx_strand_id
1 'polypeptide(L)'
;ETKGMGCFHLERLETSGRSFNSDYYIEAGRMSITDKADKMPKIYKKCYLLAVSGKASPREAIKAFCTECMGYVRAEITNCDTIDCPLNLYRPYRKADDNNG
;
A
#
# COMPACT_ATOMS: atom_id res chain seq x y z
N GLU A 1 7.20 21.85 -47.52
CA GLU A 1 7.36 20.57 -46.78
C GLU A 1 8.87 20.28 -46.66
N THR A 2 9.45 19.77 -45.56
CA THR A 2 9.21 18.50 -44.87
C THR A 2 9.52 18.63 -43.37
N LYS A 3 8.67 18.01 -42.55
CA LYS A 3 8.82 17.87 -41.10
C LYS A 3 9.88 16.80 -40.82
N GLY A 4 11.05 17.19 -40.32
CA GLY A 4 12.02 16.29 -39.71
C GLY A 4 11.75 16.20 -38.22
N MET A 5 11.03 15.16 -37.79
CA MET A 5 10.74 14.87 -36.39
C MET A 5 12.05 14.73 -35.61
N GLY A 6 12.32 15.69 -34.72
CA GLY A 6 13.38 15.60 -33.74
C GLY A 6 13.19 14.35 -32.88
N CYS A 7 14.27 13.60 -32.73
CA CYS A 7 14.44 12.53 -31.76
C CYS A 7 13.86 12.98 -30.41
N PHE A 8 12.77 12.35 -29.97
CA PHE A 8 12.23 12.50 -28.63
C PHE A 8 13.30 12.01 -27.67
N HIS A 9 14.11 12.95 -27.18
CA HIS A 9 14.90 12.75 -25.98
C HIS A 9 13.89 12.40 -24.88
N LEU A 10 13.94 11.13 -24.46
CA LEU A 10 13.34 10.70 -23.21
C LEU A 10 14.00 11.57 -22.15
N GLU A 11 13.34 12.68 -21.75
CA GLU A 11 13.76 13.46 -20.59
C GLU A 11 13.65 12.53 -19.39
N ARG A 12 14.79 11.90 -19.10
CA ARG A 12 15.14 11.28 -17.85
C ARG A 12 14.80 12.31 -16.79
N LEU A 13 13.65 12.17 -16.15
CA LEU A 13 13.28 12.93 -14.97
C LEU A 13 14.41 12.72 -13.96
N GLU A 14 15.32 13.69 -13.93
CA GLU A 14 16.34 13.80 -12.93
C GLU A 14 15.61 14.03 -11.61
N THR A 15 15.38 12.95 -10.86
CA THR A 15 15.01 13.06 -9.45
C THR A 15 16.26 13.47 -8.67
N SER A 16 16.78 14.65 -8.97
CA SER A 16 17.77 15.33 -8.14
C SER A 16 17.04 15.90 -6.92
N GLY A 17 17.32 15.33 -5.76
CA GLY A 17 17.01 15.98 -4.48
C GLY A 17 15.62 15.75 -3.87
N ARG A 18 14.93 14.64 -4.13
CA ARG A 18 13.82 14.24 -3.23
C ARG A 18 14.39 13.75 -1.91
N SER A 19 14.68 14.68 -1.00
CA SER A 19 14.36 14.42 0.41
C SER A 19 12.92 13.91 0.39
N PHE A 20 12.73 12.67 0.82
CA PHE A 20 11.44 12.02 0.92
C PHE A 20 10.64 12.78 1.98
N ASN A 21 10.09 13.93 1.62
CA ASN A 21 9.37 14.81 2.53
C ASN A 21 8.05 14.12 2.89
N SER A 22 8.10 13.37 3.99
CA SER A 22 6.98 12.76 4.71
C SER A 22 5.84 13.77 4.97
N ASP A 23 6.12 15.06 4.90
CA ASP A 23 5.18 16.15 5.16
C ASP A 23 4.22 16.43 3.99
N TYR A 24 4.47 15.91 2.77
CA TYR A 24 3.58 16.15 1.62
C TYR A 24 2.20 15.47 1.75
N TYR A 25 2.07 14.37 2.49
CA TYR A 25 0.78 13.69 2.75
C TYR A 25 0.03 14.24 3.97
N ILE A 26 0.63 15.18 4.71
CA ILE A 26 0.18 15.63 6.03
C ILE A 26 -0.84 16.78 5.94
N GLU A 27 -0.79 17.63 4.90
CA GLU A 27 -1.66 18.81 4.76
C GLU A 27 -2.92 18.56 3.90
N ALA A 28 -2.82 17.90 2.74
CA ALA A 28 -3.95 17.73 1.81
C ALA A 28 -4.86 16.52 2.13
N GLY A 29 -4.39 15.53 2.91
CA GLY A 29 -5.10 14.27 3.15
C GLY A 29 -5.53 14.01 4.59
N ARG A 30 -5.26 14.93 5.53
CA ARG A 30 -5.41 14.67 6.97
C ARG A 30 -6.85 14.40 7.39
N MET A 31 -7.83 15.07 6.76
CA MET A 31 -9.25 14.88 7.07
C MET A 31 -9.77 13.50 6.60
N SER A 32 -9.35 13.04 5.42
CA SER A 32 -9.85 11.77 4.87
C SER A 32 -9.30 10.54 5.59
N ILE A 33 -8.09 10.64 6.15
CA ILE A 33 -7.45 9.55 6.91
C ILE A 33 -8.16 9.34 8.26
N THR A 34 -8.51 10.43 8.97
CA THR A 34 -9.19 10.34 10.26
C THR A 34 -10.61 9.81 10.12
N ASP A 35 -11.36 10.29 9.14
CA ASP A 35 -12.74 9.84 8.89
C ASP A 35 -12.81 8.33 8.59
N LYS A 36 -11.81 7.82 7.84
CA LYS A 36 -11.69 6.40 7.54
C LYS A 36 -11.25 5.60 8.76
N ALA A 37 -10.33 6.14 9.56
CA ALA A 37 -9.88 5.52 10.80
C ALA A 37 -10.97 5.45 11.88
N ASP A 38 -11.96 6.35 11.86
CA ASP A 38 -13.08 6.35 12.80
C ASP A 38 -14.16 5.31 12.46
N LYS A 39 -14.33 4.99 11.17
CA LYS A 39 -15.21 3.90 10.69
C LYS A 39 -14.58 2.51 10.90
N MET A 40 -13.29 2.45 11.21
CA MET A 40 -12.54 1.20 11.37
C MET A 40 -12.71 0.59 12.77
N PRO A 41 -12.70 -0.76 12.91
CA PRO A 41 -12.65 -1.39 14.23
C PRO A 41 -11.38 -1.00 14.99
N LYS A 42 -11.53 -0.72 16.31
CA LYS A 42 -10.45 -0.20 17.17
C LYS A 42 -9.16 -1.02 17.12
N ILE A 43 -9.27 -2.34 16.94
CA ILE A 43 -8.14 -3.28 16.88
C ILE A 43 -7.22 -3.00 15.68
N TYR A 44 -7.78 -2.56 14.54
CA TYR A 44 -7.02 -2.33 13.30
C TYR A 44 -6.61 -0.86 13.13
N LYS A 45 -7.30 0.06 13.82
CA LYS A 45 -7.07 1.51 13.75
C LYS A 45 -5.60 1.90 13.96
N LYS A 46 -4.94 1.34 14.98
CA LYS A 46 -3.54 1.65 15.29
C LYS A 46 -2.59 1.27 14.15
N CYS A 47 -2.72 0.06 13.60
CA CYS A 47 -1.87 -0.41 12.51
C CYS A 47 -2.08 0.42 11.24
N TYR A 48 -3.32 0.79 10.93
CA TYR A 48 -3.65 1.65 9.81
C TYR A 48 -2.99 3.04 9.93
N LEU A 49 -3.13 3.69 11.09
CA LEU A 49 -2.52 5.00 11.32
C LEU A 49 -0.99 4.97 11.23
N LEU A 50 -0.36 3.91 11.72
CA LEU A 50 1.09 3.73 11.59
C LEU A 50 1.52 3.52 10.14
N ALA A 51 0.75 2.75 9.36
CA ALA A 51 1.02 2.52 7.95
C ALA A 51 0.91 3.81 7.13
N VAL A 52 -0.16 4.57 7.32
CA VAL A 52 -0.40 5.83 6.60
C VAL A 52 0.59 6.92 7.02
N SER A 53 1.04 6.93 8.27
CA SER A 53 2.07 7.88 8.74
C SER A 53 3.50 7.50 8.34
N GLY A 54 3.70 6.40 7.60
CA GLY A 54 5.03 5.92 7.19
C GLY A 54 5.90 5.39 8.34
N LYS A 55 5.31 5.17 9.52
CA LYS A 55 6.00 4.68 10.73
C LYS A 55 5.94 3.17 10.90
N ALA A 56 5.09 2.49 10.13
CA ALA A 56 4.99 1.03 10.16
C ALA A 56 6.05 0.38 9.29
N SER A 57 6.42 -0.86 9.64
CA SER A 57 7.21 -1.70 8.74
C SER A 57 6.42 -2.04 7.46
N PRO A 58 7.08 -2.37 6.33
CA PRO A 58 6.40 -2.78 5.11
C PRO A 58 5.42 -3.94 5.32
N ARG A 59 5.79 -4.91 6.17
CA ARG A 59 4.92 -6.06 6.52
C ARG A 59 3.66 -5.62 7.27
N GLU A 60 3.77 -4.67 8.19
CA GLU A 60 2.62 -4.14 8.91
C GLU A 60 1.71 -3.29 8.03
N ALA A 61 2.29 -2.53 7.09
CA ALA A 61 1.53 -1.78 6.10
C ALA A 61 0.73 -2.72 5.17
N ILE A 62 1.37 -3.79 4.67
CA ILE A 62 0.69 -4.83 3.88
C ILE A 62 -0.41 -5.49 4.70
N LYS A 63 -0.15 -5.80 5.97
CA LYS A 63 -1.17 -6.37 6.86
C LYS A 63 -2.37 -5.44 7.02
N ALA A 64 -2.14 -4.15 7.27
CA ALA A 64 -3.21 -3.16 7.38
C ALA A 64 -4.01 -3.06 6.08
N PHE A 65 -3.34 -3.05 4.93
CA PHE A 65 -3.97 -3.05 3.62
C PHE A 65 -4.83 -4.30 3.37
N CYS A 66 -4.28 -5.50 3.58
CA CYS A 66 -5.02 -6.74 3.41
C CYS A 66 -6.23 -6.83 4.34
N THR A 67 -6.10 -6.37 5.59
CA THR A 67 -7.24 -6.32 6.52
C THR A 67 -8.32 -5.35 6.06
N GLU A 68 -7.94 -4.23 5.45
CA GLU A 68 -8.90 -3.27 4.93
C GLU A 68 -9.62 -3.81 3.68
N CYS A 69 -8.86 -4.39 2.75
CA CYS A 69 -9.36 -4.96 1.50
C CYS A 69 -10.44 -6.03 1.74
N MET A 70 -10.22 -6.94 2.71
CA MET A 70 -11.16 -8.01 3.04
C MET A 70 -12.17 -7.63 4.15
N GLY A 71 -12.41 -6.34 4.38
CA GLY A 71 -13.46 -5.89 5.31
C GLY A 71 -13.23 -6.28 6.78
N TYR A 72 -11.97 -6.32 7.22
CA TYR A 72 -11.54 -6.68 8.58
C TYR A 72 -11.78 -8.14 9.00
N VAL A 73 -12.06 -9.02 8.05
CA VAL A 73 -12.24 -10.46 8.29
C VAL A 73 -10.93 -11.21 8.02
N ARG A 74 -10.30 -11.74 9.09
CA ARG A 74 -8.98 -12.40 8.97
C ARG A 74 -9.02 -13.70 8.15
N ALA A 75 -10.11 -14.46 8.27
CA ALA A 75 -10.29 -15.71 7.54
C ALA A 75 -10.31 -15.49 6.02
N GLU A 76 -10.94 -14.40 5.58
CA GLU A 76 -11.00 -13.99 4.17
C GLU A 76 -9.60 -13.66 3.64
N ILE A 77 -8.76 -13.00 4.45
CA ILE A 77 -7.36 -12.79 4.07
C ILE A 77 -6.70 -14.14 3.82
N THR A 78 -6.86 -15.12 4.71
CA THR A 78 -6.30 -16.46 4.57
C THR A 78 -6.79 -17.23 3.32
N ASN A 79 -7.98 -16.91 2.81
CA ASN A 79 -8.57 -17.56 1.63
C ASN A 79 -8.62 -16.63 0.40
N CYS A 80 -7.84 -15.53 0.41
CA CYS A 80 -7.79 -14.60 -0.71
C CYS A 80 -7.04 -15.23 -1.89
N ASP A 81 -7.77 -15.49 -2.98
CA ASP A 81 -7.26 -16.14 -4.19
C ASP A 81 -7.07 -15.17 -5.37
N THR A 82 -6.98 -13.87 -5.09
CA THR A 82 -6.78 -12.85 -6.13
C THR A 82 -5.35 -12.89 -6.66
N ILE A 83 -5.12 -13.72 -7.69
CA ILE A 83 -3.79 -13.94 -8.29
C ILE A 83 -3.24 -12.66 -8.93
N ASP A 84 -4.13 -11.82 -9.48
CA ASP A 84 -3.75 -10.55 -10.11
C ASP A 84 -3.34 -9.46 -9.11
N CYS A 85 -3.50 -9.71 -7.80
CA CYS A 85 -3.09 -8.76 -6.78
C CYS A 85 -1.56 -8.78 -6.62
N PRO A 86 -0.86 -7.64 -6.82
CA PRO A 86 0.60 -7.57 -6.67
C PRO A 86 1.06 -7.86 -5.24
N LEU A 87 0.16 -7.77 -4.25
CA LEU A 87 0.44 -8.06 -2.85
C LEU A 87 0.12 -9.51 -2.45
N ASN A 88 -0.42 -10.35 -3.35
CA ASN A 88 -0.84 -11.71 -3.03
C ASN A 88 0.31 -12.56 -2.45
N LEU A 89 1.51 -12.44 -3.03
CA LEU A 89 2.71 -13.15 -2.55
C LEU A 89 3.19 -12.69 -1.17
N TYR A 90 2.86 -11.44 -0.80
CA TYR A 90 3.27 -10.82 0.46
C TYR A 90 2.16 -10.85 1.53
N ARG A 91 1.02 -11.49 1.21
CA ARG A 91 -0.18 -11.54 2.05
C ARG A 91 0.14 -12.17 3.42
N PRO A 92 -0.37 -11.59 4.53
CA PRO A 92 -0.26 -12.22 5.84
C PRO A 92 -1.17 -13.47 5.93
N TYR A 93 -0.87 -14.36 6.88
CA TYR A 93 -1.69 -15.53 7.19
C TYR A 93 -1.86 -16.52 6.02
N ARG A 94 -0.81 -16.72 5.22
CA ARG A 94 -0.79 -17.85 4.29
C ARG A 94 -0.92 -19.14 5.12
N LYS A 95 -1.78 -20.06 4.67
CA LYS A 95 -1.80 -21.41 5.22
C LYS A 95 -0.37 -21.94 5.04
N ALA A 96 0.19 -22.52 6.10
CA ALA A 96 1.35 -23.37 5.91
C ALA A 96 0.91 -24.41 4.90
N ASP A 97 1.54 -24.42 3.75
CA ASP A 97 1.41 -25.52 2.83
C ASP A 97 1.84 -26.78 3.59
N ASP A 98 0.90 -27.71 3.75
CA ASP A 98 1.10 -29.01 4.40
C ASP A 98 2.01 -29.92 3.55
N ASN A 99 3.09 -29.38 2.99
CA ASN A 99 4.11 -30.10 2.26
C ASN A 99 4.99 -30.85 3.27
N ASN A 100 4.44 -31.94 3.79
CA ASN A 100 5.21 -33.11 4.17
C ASN A 100 5.81 -33.69 2.88
N GLY A 101 7.10 -33.43 2.66
CA GLY A 101 7.93 -34.02 1.61
C GLY A 101 9.34 -34.20 2.14
#